data_AF-A0A661AIF9-F1
#
_entry.id   AF-A0A661AIF9-F1
#
_cell.length_a   1.000
_cell.length_b   1.000
_cell.length_c   1.000
_cell.angle_alpha   90.00
_cell.angle_beta   90.00
_cell.angle_gamma   90.00
#
_symmetry.space_group_name_H-M   'P 1'
#
loop_
_entity.id
_entity.type
_entity.pdbx_description
1 polymer ?
#
loop_
_entity_poly.entity_id
_entity_poly.type
_entity_poly.pdbx_seq_one_letter_code
_entity_poly.pdbx_strand_id
1 'polypeptide(L)' 'MDEWCKKMHGLAEMIQRKFSGFYLAGGTALMLKHRYRVSEDLDFFSTRYFSRRRISQRMRKMFPVEKEEMGEDN' A
#
# COMPACT_ATOMS: atom_id res chain seq x y z
N MET A 1 13.96 -1.42 -14.79
CA MET A 1 13.44 -0.48 -13.78
C MET A 1 12.08 0.07 -14.19
N ASP A 2 11.90 0.55 -15.43
CA ASP A 2 10.62 1.12 -15.87
C ASP A 2 9.43 0.15 -15.81
N GLU A 3 9.61 -1.11 -16.25
CA GLU A 3 8.57 -2.15 -16.12
C GLU A 3 8.19 -2.42 -14.66
N TRP A 4 9.17 -2.36 -13.76
CA TRP A 4 8.92 -2.50 -12.32
C TRP A 4 8.12 -1.31 -11.78
N CYS A 5 8.50 -0.09 -12.14
CA CYS A 5 7.74 1.11 -11.77
C CYS A 5 6.30 1.06 -12.28
N LYS A 6 6.06 0.62 -13.52
CA LYS A 6 4.70 0.45 -14.06
C LYS A 6 3.89 -0.56 -13.26
N LYS A 7 4.48 -1.73 -12.96
CA LYS A 7 3.84 -2.77 -12.15
C LYS A 7 3.47 -2.25 -10.76
N MET A 8 4.41 -1.60 -10.07
CA MET A 8 4.19 -1.07 -8.72
C MET A 8 3.18 0.07 -8.71
N HIS A 9 3.21 0.95 -9.72
CA HIS A 9 2.22 2.01 -9.87
C HIS A 9 0.81 1.45 -10.05
N GLY A 10 0.62 0.48 -10.95
CA GLY A 10 -0.69 -0.14 -11.16
C GLY A 10 -1.23 -0.85 -9.92
N LEU A 11 -0.35 -1.53 -9.17
CA LEU A 11 -0.72 -2.16 -7.91
C LEU A 11 -1.12 -1.12 -6.86
N ALA A 12 -0.36 -0.03 -6.74
CA ALA A 12 -0.64 1.06 -5.83
C ALA A 12 -1.98 1.75 -6.14
N GLU A 13 -2.25 2.05 -7.42
CA GLU A 13 -3.52 2.64 -7.86
C GLU A 13 -4.71 1.73 -7.55
N MET A 14 -4.58 0.43 -7.80
CA MET A 14 -5.63 -0.54 -7.50
C MET A 14 -5.97 -0.55 -6.01
N ILE A 15 -4.95 -0.57 -5.13
CA ILE A 15 -5.15 -0.55 -3.68
C ILE A 15 -5.76 0.80 -3.26
N GLN A 16 -5.22 1.92 -3.74
CA GLN A 16 -5.68 3.24 -3.36
C GLN A 16 -7.16 3.50 -3.76
N ARG A 17 -7.61 2.97 -4.90
CA ARG A 17 -9.04 3.00 -5.27
C ARG A 17 -9.95 2.25 -4.30
N LYS A 18 -9.43 1.21 -3.62
CA LYS A 18 -10.18 0.45 -2.61
C LYS A 18 -10.07 1.08 -1.22
N PHE A 19 -9.04 1.87 -0.96
CA PHE A 19 -8.73 2.53 0.31
C PHE A 19 -8.49 4.02 0.12
N SER A 20 -9.52 4.76 -0.31
CA SER A 20 -9.41 6.18 -0.70
C SER A 20 -8.98 7.15 0.41
N GLY A 21 -8.98 6.72 1.67
CA GLY A 21 -8.44 7.48 2.80
C GLY A 21 -6.92 7.43 2.92
N PHE A 22 -6.24 6.64 2.09
CA PHE A 22 -4.82 6.39 2.16
C PHE A 22 -4.09 6.94 0.93
N TYR A 23 -2.82 7.29 1.09
CA TYR A 23 -1.91 7.62 0.00
C TYR A 23 -0.63 6.80 0.09
N LEU A 24 -0.04 6.52 -1.07
CA LEU A 24 1.22 5.79 -1.17
C LEU A 24 2.35 6.61 -0.53
N ALA A 25 3.09 5.97 0.36
CA ALA A 25 4.21 6.53 1.09
C ALA A 25 5.44 5.61 0.98
N GLY A 26 6.48 5.90 1.77
CA GLY A 26 7.65 5.02 1.90
C GLY A 26 8.56 4.98 0.68
N GLY A 27 9.36 3.90 0.59
CA GLY A 27 10.39 3.73 -0.42
C GLY A 27 9.83 3.67 -1.85
N THR A 28 8.68 3.01 -2.04
CA THR A 28 8.06 2.90 -3.36
C THR A 28 7.53 4.24 -3.87
N ALA A 29 7.00 5.12 -3.03
CA ALA A 29 6.63 6.47 -3.44
C ALA A 29 7.86 7.24 -3.99
N LEU A 30 9.00 7.13 -3.30
CA LEU A 30 10.26 7.75 -3.74
C LEU A 30 10.81 7.10 -5.02
N MET A 31 10.72 5.78 -5.15
CA MET A 31 11.09 5.07 -6.38
C MET A 31 10.28 5.58 -7.57
N LEU A 32 8.96 5.68 -7.45
CA LEU A 32 8.10 6.12 -8.54
C LEU A 32 8.37 7.59 -8.92
N LYS A 33 8.65 8.45 -7.94
CA LYS A 33 8.92 9.87 -8.15
C LYS A 33 10.31 10.15 -8.72
N HIS A 34 11.34 9.48 -8.22
CA HIS A 34 12.75 9.81 -8.49
C HIS A 34 13.49 8.77 -9.33
N ARG A 35 12.89 7.59 -9.59
CA ARG A 35 13.51 6.45 -10.30
C ARG A 35 14.90 6.07 -9.74
N TYR A 36 15.07 6.22 -8.43
CA TYR A 36 16.39 6.19 -7.81
C TYR A 36 16.84 4.79 -7.36
N ARG A 37 15.91 3.95 -6.88
CA ARG A 37 16.19 2.59 -6.39
C ARG A 37 14.94 1.71 -6.54
N VAL A 38 15.13 0.42 -6.77
CA VAL A 38 14.03 -0.58 -6.72
C VAL A 38 13.53 -0.77 -5.27
N SER A 39 12.21 -0.70 -5.10
CA SER A 39 11.48 -1.02 -3.87
C SER A 39 10.41 -2.06 -4.20
N GLU A 40 10.16 -2.99 -3.27
CA GLU A 40 9.32 -4.18 -3.52
C GLU A 40 8.04 -4.18 -2.68
N ASP A 41 7.96 -3.33 -1.66
CA ASP A 41 6.86 -3.15 -0.72
C ASP A 41 5.96 -1.96 -1.09
N LEU A 42 4.77 -1.90 -0.52
CA LEU A 42 3.88 -0.75 -0.64
C LEU A 42 3.44 -0.28 0.74
N ASP A 43 3.88 0.92 1.11
CA ASP A 43 3.43 1.58 2.33
C ASP A 43 2.30 2.55 2.02
N PHE A 44 1.26 2.51 2.84
CA PHE A 44 0.13 3.43 2.73
C PHE A 44 -0.06 4.18 4.03
N PHE A 45 -0.17 5.50 3.94
CA PHE A 45 -0.39 6.37 5.09
C PHE A 45 -1.76 7.05 5.01
N SER A 46 -2.37 7.30 6.16
CA SER A 46 -3.58 8.11 6.28
C SER A 46 -3.44 9.08 7.46
N THR A 47 -3.86 10.32 7.24
CA THR A 47 -4.05 11.30 8.31
C THR A 47 -5.39 11.15 9.03
N ARG A 48 -6.26 10.25 8.56
CA ARG A 48 -7.56 9.98 9.17
C ARG A 48 -7.45 8.80 10.13
N TYR A 49 -8.26 8.82 11.19
CA TYR A 49 -8.44 7.65 12.05
C TYR A 49 -8.97 6.47 11.22
N PHE A 50 -8.39 5.30 11.45
CA PHE A 50 -8.82 4.06 10.82
C PHE A 50 -8.76 2.91 11.82
N SER A 51 -9.53 1.85 11.52
CA SER A 51 -9.46 0.62 12.30
C SER A 51 -8.67 -0.42 11.54
N ARG A 52 -7.56 -0.89 12.11
CA ARG A 52 -6.72 -1.96 11.55
C ARG A 52 -7.55 -3.21 11.31
N ARG A 53 -8.45 -3.56 12.22
CA ARG A 53 -9.36 -4.70 12.07
C ARG A 53 -10.24 -4.57 10.83
N ARG A 54 -10.79 -3.38 10.55
CA ARG A 54 -11.61 -3.15 9.35
C ARG A 54 -10.78 -3.24 8.06
N ILE A 55 -9.56 -2.73 8.08
CA ILE A 55 -8.63 -2.83 6.95
C ILE A 55 -8.25 -4.28 6.69
N SER A 56 -7.82 -5.00 7.73
CA SER A 56 -7.51 -6.43 7.72
C SER A 56 -8.62 -7.26 7.08
N GLN A 57 -9.86 -7.10 7.58
CA GLN A 57 -11.02 -7.81 7.04
C GLN A 57 -11.26 -7.50 5.57
N ARG A 58 -11.04 -6.25 5.14
CA ARG A 58 -11.19 -5.87 3.73
C ARG A 58 -10.06 -6.43 2.86
N MET A 59 -8.82 -6.43 3.35
CA MET A 59 -7.66 -6.99 2.66
C MET A 59 -7.82 -8.50 2.44
N ARG A 60 -8.20 -9.24 3.49
CA ARG A 60 -8.45 -10.70 3.42
C ARG A 60 -9.58 -11.09 2.47
N LYS A 61 -10.53 -10.18 2.18
CA LYS A 61 -11.57 -10.39 1.17
C LYS A 61 -11.10 -10.18 -0.27
N MET A 62 -10.02 -9.41 -0.47
CA MET A 62 -9.53 -9.05 -1.79
C MET A 62 -8.30 -9.86 -2.20
N PHE A 63 -7.52 -10.35 -1.23
CA PHE A 63 -6.26 -11.04 -1.46
C PHE A 63 -6.15 -12.29 -0.58
N PRO A 64 -5.46 -13.33 -1.06
CA PRO A 64 -5.08 -14.47 -0.23
C PRO A 64 -3.93 -14.05 0.71
N VAL A 65 -4.29 -13.54 1.89
CA VAL A 65 -3.31 -13.08 2.89
C VAL A 65 -2.63 -14.27 3.57
N GLU A 66 -1.33 -14.45 3.35
CA GLU A 66 -0.53 -15.53 3.95
C GLU A 66 -0.15 -15.25 5.42
N LYS A 67 0.22 -14.00 5.73
CA LYS A 67 0.61 -13.56 7.08
C LYS A 67 0.11 -12.15 7.36
N GLU A 68 -0.21 -11.86 8.62
CA GLU A 68 -0.60 -10.54 9.10
C GLU A 68 0.01 -10.28 10.49
N GLU A 69 0.40 -9.04 10.73
CA GLU A 69 0.85 -8.55 12.03
C GLU A 69 -0.09 -7.41 12.47
N MET A 70 -0.52 -7.45 13.74
CA MET A 70 -1.49 -6.52 14.30
C MET A 70 -0.83 -5.64 15.35
N GLY A 71 -1.20 -4.36 15.37
CA GLY A 71 -0.84 -3.41 16.43
C GLY A 71 -2.06 -2.57 16.85
N GLU A 72 -1.83 -1.47 17.56
CA GLU A 72 -2.86 -0.55 18.08
C GLU A 72 -3.47 0.38 17.02
N ASP A 73 -4.78 0.60 16.96
CA ASP A 73 -5.35 1.58 16.00
C ASP A 73 -4.64 2.96 16.09
N ASN A 74 -4.55 3.69 14.97
CA ASN A 74 -3.76 4.91 14.83
C ASN A 74 -4.36 6.13 15.53
#